data_AF-V4PS20-F1
#
_entry.id   AF-V4PS20-F1
#
_cell.length_a   1.000
_cell.length_b   1.000
_cell.length_c   1.000
_cell.angle_alpha   90.00
_cell.angle_beta   90.00
_cell.angle_gamma   90.00
#
_symmetry.space_group_name_H-M   'P 1'
#
loop_
_entity.id
_entity.type
_entity.pdbx_description
1 polymer ?
#
loop_
_entity_poly.entity_id
_entity_poly.type
_entity_poly.pdbx_seq_one_letter_code
_entity_poly.pdbx_strand_id
1 'polypeptide(L)'
;MDKVALIRRLMEARRFVDMRDIMEGESPYISDLSTGAPDGVAERRAWAMAQHHLRFVAEFGDLPTARKDGRILSAYPEDFETWLQFGAPGIAVEDIERYLAANPL
;
A
#
# COMPACT_ATOMS: atom_id res chain seq x y z
N MET A 1 12.51 -11.71 3.11
CA MET A 1 12.65 -10.64 4.14
C MET A 1 11.33 -10.45 4.85
N ASP A 2 11.26 -9.65 5.93
CA ASP A 2 9.97 -9.30 6.53
C ASP A 2 9.18 -8.38 5.59
N LYS A 3 7.96 -8.78 5.19
CA LYS A 3 7.11 -8.06 4.24
C LYS A 3 6.79 -6.66 4.73
N VAL A 4 6.46 -6.52 6.01
CA VAL A 4 6.12 -5.22 6.60
C VAL A 4 7.32 -4.29 6.57
N ALA A 5 8.51 -4.76 6.91
CA ALA A 5 9.74 -3.98 6.78
C ALA A 5 10.01 -3.50 5.34
N LEU A 6 9.78 -4.34 4.32
CA LEU A 6 9.94 -3.92 2.93
C LEU A 6 8.95 -2.81 2.54
N ILE A 7 7.68 -2.96 2.93
CA ILE A 7 6.65 -1.94 2.68
C ILE A 7 7.03 -0.62 3.35
N ARG A 8 7.47 -0.65 4.62
CA ARG A 8 7.92 0.57 5.32
C ARG A 8 9.06 1.27 4.58
N ARG A 9 10.05 0.52 4.09
CA ARG A 9 11.16 1.08 3.31
C ARG A 9 10.69 1.74 2.01
N LEU A 10 9.69 1.17 1.32
CA LEU A 10 9.08 1.81 0.14
C LEU A 10 8.43 3.15 0.51
N MET A 11 7.68 3.18 1.63
CA MET A 11 7.02 4.40 2.11
C MET A 11 8.05 5.47 2.51
N GLU A 12 9.10 5.10 3.24
CA GLU A 12 10.21 5.99 3.61
C GLU A 12 10.93 6.59 2.38
N ALA A 13 11.09 5.78 1.33
CA ALA A 13 11.66 6.21 0.06
C ALA A 13 10.69 6.99 -0.84
N ARG A 14 9.48 7.31 -0.35
CA ARG A 14 8.41 8.00 -1.09
C ARG A 14 7.98 7.28 -2.38
N ARG A 15 8.13 5.95 -2.44
CA ARG A 15 7.68 5.09 -3.56
C ARG A 15 6.17 4.81 -3.45
N PHE A 16 5.39 5.86 -3.25
CA PHE A 16 3.96 5.77 -2.94
C PHE A 16 3.14 5.24 -4.11
N VAL A 17 3.44 5.71 -5.31
CA VAL A 17 2.81 5.26 -6.56
C VAL A 17 3.09 3.77 -6.76
N ASP A 18 4.34 3.35 -6.60
CA ASP A 18 4.72 1.95 -6.77
C ASP A 18 4.04 1.04 -5.73
N MET A 19 3.97 1.47 -4.47
CA MET A 19 3.29 0.72 -3.41
C MET A 19 1.78 0.63 -3.66
N ARG A 20 1.15 1.71 -4.15
CA ARG A 20 -0.25 1.70 -4.59
C ARG A 20 -0.44 0.69 -5.72
N ASP A 21 0.38 0.74 -6.75
CA ASP A 21 0.25 -0.13 -7.93
C ASP A 21 0.45 -1.61 -7.55
N ILE A 22 1.34 -1.91 -6.60
CA ILE A 22 1.47 -3.25 -6.03
C ILE A 22 0.18 -3.68 -5.33
N MET A 23 -0.38 -2.82 -4.47
CA MET A 23 -1.59 -3.16 -3.70
C MET A 23 -2.84 -3.31 -4.58
N GLU A 24 -2.91 -2.57 -5.68
CA GLU A 24 -4.04 -2.58 -6.62
C GLU A 24 -3.91 -3.66 -7.69
N GLY A 25 -2.78 -4.38 -7.75
CA GLY A 25 -2.53 -5.39 -8.77
C GLY A 25 -2.14 -4.81 -10.13
N GLU A 26 -1.80 -3.52 -10.19
CA GLU A 26 -1.44 -2.80 -11.41
C GLU A 26 0.07 -2.84 -11.70
N SER A 27 0.88 -3.22 -10.71
CA SER A 27 2.33 -3.36 -10.88
C SER A 27 2.68 -4.55 -11.79
N PRO A 28 3.63 -4.39 -12.73
CA PRO A 28 4.07 -5.47 -13.64
C PRO A 28 4.83 -6.59 -12.92
N TYR A 29 5.11 -6.41 -11.62
CA TYR A 29 5.81 -7.40 -10.79
C TYR A 29 4.85 -8.25 -9.96
N ILE A 30 3.54 -8.07 -10.08
CA ILE A 30 2.53 -8.86 -9.38
C ILE A 30 2.42 -10.27 -9.97
N SER A 31 2.27 -11.26 -9.10
CA SER A 31 1.97 -12.65 -9.45
C SER A 31 0.66 -13.10 -8.82
N ASP A 32 0.23 -14.32 -9.17
CA ASP A 32 -0.97 -14.97 -8.63
C ASP A 32 -0.90 -15.24 -7.11
N LEU A 33 0.24 -14.98 -6.46
CA LEU A 33 0.40 -15.08 -5.00
C LEU A 33 -0.24 -13.89 -4.27
N SER A 34 -0.30 -12.72 -4.91
CA SER A 34 -1.02 -11.56 -4.37
C SER A 34 -2.50 -11.72 -4.65
N THR A 35 -3.26 -12.11 -3.62
CA THR A 35 -4.69 -12.42 -3.75
C THR A 35 -5.59 -11.19 -3.79
N GLY A 36 -5.06 -10.00 -3.51
CA GLY A 36 -5.86 -8.78 -3.39
C GLY A 36 -6.69 -8.77 -2.09
N ALA A 37 -7.97 -8.38 -2.16
CA ALA A 37 -8.79 -8.21 -0.97
C ALA A 37 -8.90 -9.52 -0.15
N PRO A 38 -8.54 -9.52 1.16
CA PRO A 38 -8.60 -10.72 1.99
C PRO A 38 -10.04 -11.11 2.37
N ASP A 39 -10.24 -12.38 2.73
CA ASP A 39 -11.57 -12.92 3.03
C ASP A 39 -12.15 -12.45 4.36
N GLY A 40 -11.30 -12.35 5.40
CA GLY A 40 -11.70 -11.94 6.74
C GLY A 40 -12.20 -10.50 6.78
N VAL A 41 -13.27 -10.25 7.55
CA VAL A 41 -13.95 -8.94 7.60
C VAL A 41 -13.03 -7.84 8.11
N ALA A 42 -12.23 -8.12 9.14
CA ALA A 42 -11.33 -7.16 9.75
C ALA A 42 -10.16 -6.83 8.81
N GLU A 43 -9.55 -7.87 8.23
CA GLU A 43 -8.46 -7.74 7.27
C GLU A 43 -8.92 -7.01 6.00
N ARG A 44 -10.13 -7.31 5.51
CA ARG A 44 -10.71 -6.67 4.31
C ARG A 44 -10.95 -5.19 4.54
N ARG A 45 -11.45 -4.82 5.72
CA ARG A 45 -11.62 -3.42 6.10
C ARG A 45 -10.27 -2.71 6.16
N ALA A 46 -9.28 -3.29 6.83
CA ALA A 46 -7.94 -2.71 6.92
C ALA A 46 -7.30 -2.55 5.54
N TRP A 47 -7.42 -3.55 4.67
CA TRP A 47 -6.96 -3.51 3.28
C TRP A 47 -7.64 -2.38 2.50
N ALA A 48 -8.96 -2.22 2.57
CA ALA A 48 -9.66 -1.15 1.86
C ALA A 48 -9.21 0.25 2.32
N MET A 49 -9.02 0.43 3.63
CA MET A 49 -8.54 1.71 4.17
C MET A 49 -7.09 1.99 3.79
N ALA A 50 -6.23 0.97 3.77
CA ALA A 50 -4.86 1.08 3.29
C ALA A 50 -4.81 1.44 1.79
N GLN A 51 -5.71 0.92 0.95
CA GLN A 51 -5.83 1.39 -0.44
C GLN A 51 -6.14 2.89 -0.52
N HIS A 52 -7.12 3.36 0.27
CA HIS A 52 -7.47 4.77 0.31
C HIS A 52 -6.30 5.64 0.79
N HIS A 53 -5.55 5.19 1.80
CA HIS A 53 -4.32 5.85 2.23
C HIS A 53 -3.30 5.93 1.08
N LEU A 54 -2.99 4.82 0.42
CA LEU A 54 -2.00 4.76 -0.66
C LEU A 54 -2.41 5.61 -1.86
N ARG A 55 -3.68 5.59 -2.27
CA ARG A 55 -4.21 6.50 -3.31
C ARG A 55 -4.00 7.96 -2.93
N PHE A 56 -4.27 8.32 -1.67
CA PHE A 56 -4.07 9.69 -1.19
C PHE A 56 -2.58 10.08 -1.25
N VAL A 57 -1.69 9.29 -0.65
CA VAL A 57 -0.26 9.66 -0.58
C VAL A 57 0.45 9.57 -1.92
N ALA A 58 0.00 8.69 -2.82
CA ALA A 58 0.47 8.65 -4.21
C ALA A 58 0.12 9.94 -4.98
N GLU A 59 -1.01 10.57 -4.66
CA GLU A 59 -1.43 11.81 -5.32
C GLU A 59 -0.89 13.07 -4.64
N PHE A 60 -0.91 13.11 -3.30
CA PHE A 60 -0.67 14.34 -2.52
C PHE A 60 0.60 14.30 -1.66
N GLY A 61 1.34 13.19 -1.62
CA GLY A 61 2.47 13.00 -0.72
C GLY A 61 2.05 12.90 0.75
N ASP A 62 2.92 13.32 1.67
CA ASP A 62 2.73 13.16 3.14
C ASP A 62 1.82 14.22 3.77
N LEU A 63 0.98 14.87 2.98
CA LEU A 63 0.05 15.85 3.53
C LEU A 63 -1.00 15.12 4.40
N PRO A 64 -1.42 15.71 5.53
CA PRO A 64 -2.51 15.12 6.32
C PRO A 64 -3.86 15.26 5.60
N THR A 65 -4.06 16.35 4.87
CA THR A 65 -5.26 16.62 4.08
C THR A 65 -4.91 17.37 2.79
N ALA A 66 -5.75 17.24 1.77
CA ALA A 66 -5.63 17.94 0.49
C ALA A 66 -7.00 18.37 -0.02
N ARG A 67 -7.06 19.50 -0.73
CA ARG A 67 -8.29 19.99 -1.37
C ARG A 67 -8.27 19.65 -2.86
N LYS A 68 -9.31 18.95 -3.32
CA LYS A 68 -9.49 18.58 -4.74
C LYS A 68 -10.96 18.63 -5.10
N ASP A 69 -11.28 19.28 -6.21
CA ASP A 69 -12.66 19.39 -6.75
C ASP A 69 -13.68 19.89 -5.71
N GLY A 70 -13.28 20.86 -4.88
CA GLY A 70 -14.12 21.43 -3.82
C GLY A 70 -14.30 20.52 -2.58
N ARG A 71 -13.69 19.34 -2.55
CA ARG A 71 -13.71 18.40 -1.41
C ARG A 71 -12.41 18.48 -0.62
N ILE A 72 -12.48 18.13 0.67
CA ILE A 72 -11.32 17.88 1.52
C ILE A 72 -11.13 16.37 1.59
N LEU A 73 -9.96 15.91 1.18
CA LEU A 73 -9.51 14.53 1.26
C LEU A 73 -8.49 14.43 2.39
N SER A 74 -8.38 13.24 3.00
CA SER A 74 -7.47 12.99 4.11
C SER A 74 -6.67 11.72 3.90
N ALA A 75 -5.44 11.69 4.42
CA ALA A 75 -4.68 10.47 4.57
C ALA A 75 -5.26 9.61 5.70
N TYR A 76 -5.10 8.28 5.60
CA TYR A 76 -5.50 7.32 6.64
C TYR A 76 -4.30 6.55 7.23
N PRO A 77 -3.31 7.22 7.86
CA PRO A 77 -2.09 6.57 8.33
C PRO A 77 -2.36 5.53 9.42
N GLU A 78 -3.30 5.75 10.33
CA GLU A 78 -3.62 4.79 11.40
C GLU A 78 -4.25 3.50 10.86
N ASP A 79 -5.11 3.61 9.84
CA ASP A 79 -5.67 2.43 9.18
C ASP A 79 -4.62 1.70 8.34
N PHE A 80 -3.69 2.43 7.71
CA PHE A 80 -2.55 1.83 7.02
C PHE A 80 -1.66 1.04 7.98
N GLU A 81 -1.36 1.60 9.15
CA GLU A 81 -0.64 0.92 10.21
C GLU A 81 -1.38 -0.33 10.72
N THR A 82 -2.70 -0.27 10.83
CA THR A 82 -3.54 -1.43 11.17
C THR A 82 -3.41 -2.54 10.12
N TRP A 83 -3.40 -2.20 8.84
CA TRP A 83 -3.16 -3.16 7.76
C TRP A 83 -1.74 -3.77 7.83
N LEU A 84 -0.73 -2.99 8.17
CA LEU A 84 0.64 -3.50 8.41
C LEU A 84 0.69 -4.45 9.63
N GLN A 85 -0.06 -4.18 10.69
CA GLN A 85 -0.14 -5.05 11.87
C GLN A 85 -0.79 -6.41 11.55
N PHE A 86 -1.71 -6.46 10.58
CA PHE A 86 -2.21 -7.72 10.02
C PHE A 86 -1.22 -8.43 9.10
N GLY A 87 0.01 -7.91 8.97
CA GLY A 87 1.03 -8.47 8.08
C GLY A 87 0.78 -8.15 6.62
N ALA A 88 0.14 -7.01 6.31
CA ALA A 88 -0.16 -6.57 4.94
C ALA A 88 -0.87 -7.65 4.10
N PRO A 89 -2.05 -8.14 4.53
CA PRO A 89 -2.79 -9.16 3.80
C PRO A 89 -3.13 -8.68 2.38
N GLY A 90 -3.19 -9.63 1.43
CA GLY A 90 -3.49 -9.35 0.03
C GLY A 90 -2.30 -9.11 -0.88
N ILE A 91 -1.10 -8.94 -0.32
CA ILE A 91 0.15 -8.77 -1.06
C ILE A 91 1.13 -9.88 -0.68
N ALA A 92 1.73 -10.52 -1.68
CA ALA A 92 2.81 -11.49 -1.51
C ALA A 92 4.16 -10.77 -1.30
N VAL A 93 5.01 -11.30 -0.42
CA VAL A 93 6.34 -10.69 -0.17
C VAL A 93 7.23 -10.83 -1.39
N GLU A 94 7.06 -11.90 -2.15
CA GLU A 94 7.78 -12.25 -3.36
C GLU A 94 7.58 -11.20 -4.46
N ASP A 95 6.38 -10.61 -4.56
CA ASP A 95 6.09 -9.58 -5.56
C ASP A 95 6.78 -8.26 -5.20
N ILE A 96 6.87 -7.94 -3.91
CA ILE A 96 7.64 -6.78 -3.42
C ILE A 96 9.14 -7.00 -3.65
N GLU A 97 9.65 -8.20 -3.34
CA GLU A 97 11.05 -8.55 -3.58
C GLU A 97 11.40 -8.50 -5.07
N ARG A 98 10.51 -8.99 -5.94
CA ARG A 98 10.67 -8.90 -7.41
C ARG A 98 10.71 -7.45 -7.89
N TYR A 99 9.80 -6.61 -7.39
CA TYR A 99 9.82 -5.17 -7.68
C TYR A 99 11.16 -4.55 -7.25
N LEU A 100 11.62 -4.82 -6.02
CA LEU A 100 12.85 -4.25 -5.46
C LEU A 100 14.13 -4.75 -6.14
N ALA A 101 14.13 -5.97 -6.67
CA ALA A 101 15.24 -6.49 -7.45
C ALA A 101 15.45 -5.71 -8.75
N ALA A 102 14.35 -5.27 -9.38
CA ALA A 102 14.39 -4.43 -10.58
C ALA A 102 14.51 -2.93 -10.26
N ASN A 103 14.03 -2.50 -9.09
CA ASN A 103 13.96 -1.10 -8.67
C ASN A 103 14.53 -0.93 -7.24
N PRO A 104 15.86 -0.89 -7.08
CA PRO A 104 16.49 -0.75 -5.78
C PRO A 104 16.13 0.57 -5.08
N LEU A 105 16.14 0.53 -3.74
CA LEU A 105 15.92 1.69 -2.86
C LEU A 105 17.20 2.50 -2.63
#